data_AF-A0A800C6Z3-F1
#
_entry.id   AF-A0A800C6Z3-F1
#
_cell.length_a   1.000
_cell.length_b   1.000
_cell.length_c   1.000
_cell.angle_alpha   90.00
_cell.angle_beta   90.00
_cell.angle_gamma   90.00
#
_symmetry.space_group_name_H-M   'P 1'
#
loop_
_entity.id
_entity.type
_entity.pdbx_description
1 polymer ?
#
loop_
_entity_poly.entity_id
_entity_poly.type
_entity_poly.pdbx_seq_one_letter_code
_entity_poly.pdbx_strand_id
1 'polypeptide(L)'
;MQRCLRAKEDKTSLKPARCTPGPEPLPPSSCRRIIEEFVVLVPEPVQKLRFLNRVVERYRGTPSIYKLSLPFQETVVRKLAMDEVERLCPGARKKVKELIRQGTISAPHSTPWNIYKYRHSIITIVVTALVLGIGTGVASLKSVVHPTHSMTQESADEHAEEVNGLVESRDEEYDEASNEGNSKVARVSPQPGGQDAGYAPERRGNSFPEYIEKPIWLVEESSDRELYSNGLRIITRFAAENQPRIYYRFPRDADRLPTEADLSSKIVGILYHASESDMLDFIPEENQSLKKYSKALLTYICRNKLYHYFIDRFGQVFRTVREDCAAFHAGNSVWAD
;
A
#
# COMPACT_ATOMS: atom_id res chain seq x y z
N MET A 1 -11.86 31.90 -40.38
CA MET A 1 -12.55 31.93 -39.07
C MET A 1 -11.98 30.82 -38.18
N GLN A 2 -10.93 31.13 -37.42
CA GLN A 2 -10.32 30.25 -36.41
C GLN A 2 -11.16 30.31 -35.13
N ARG A 3 -11.69 29.16 -34.66
CA ARG A 3 -12.27 29.03 -33.32
C ARG A 3 -11.26 28.32 -32.42
N CYS A 4 -10.63 29.11 -31.56
CA CYS A 4 -9.89 28.68 -30.39
C CYS A 4 -10.80 27.89 -29.43
N LEU A 5 -10.55 26.59 -29.26
CA LEU A 5 -11.03 25.84 -28.11
C LEU A 5 -9.98 25.94 -27.00
N ARG A 6 -10.18 26.89 -26.07
CA ARG A 6 -9.50 26.91 -24.78
C ARG A 6 -10.03 25.75 -23.93
N ALA A 7 -9.27 24.67 -23.86
CA ALA A 7 -9.42 23.69 -22.79
C ALA A 7 -9.04 24.38 -21.47
N LYS A 8 -10.00 24.47 -20.54
CA LYS A 8 -9.73 24.84 -19.15
C LYS A 8 -8.91 23.70 -18.55
N GLU A 9 -7.62 23.92 -18.35
CA GLU A 9 -6.78 23.08 -17.51
C GLU A 9 -7.28 23.20 -16.07
N ASP A 10 -7.93 22.15 -15.59
CA ASP A 10 -8.31 22.02 -14.20
C ASP A 10 -7.03 21.77 -13.38
N LYS A 11 -6.50 22.83 -12.77
CA LYS A 11 -5.35 22.79 -11.88
C LYS A 11 -5.78 22.29 -10.49
N THR A 12 -6.34 21.09 -10.42
CA THR A 12 -6.36 20.36 -9.16
C THR A 12 -4.92 19.99 -8.85
N SER A 13 -4.33 20.75 -7.93
CA SER A 13 -2.99 20.55 -7.36
C SER A 13 -2.95 19.21 -6.61
N LEU A 14 -2.93 18.10 -7.35
CA LEU A 14 -2.60 16.79 -6.84
C LEU A 14 -1.15 16.85 -6.36
N LYS A 15 -0.99 16.83 -5.03
CA LYS A 15 0.31 16.77 -4.36
C LYS A 15 1.15 15.70 -5.06
N PRO A 16 2.41 15.99 -5.46
CA PRO A 16 3.28 14.98 -6.03
C PRO A 16 3.32 13.79 -5.07
N ALA A 17 3.11 12.58 -5.61
CA ALA A 17 3.25 11.34 -4.86
C ALA A 17 4.58 11.41 -4.11
N ARG A 18 4.53 11.41 -2.78
CA ARG A 18 5.75 11.38 -1.96
C ARG A 18 6.54 10.17 -2.43
N CYS A 19 7.76 10.39 -2.90
CA CYS A 19 8.75 9.33 -3.02
C CYS A 19 8.76 8.63 -1.67
N THR A 20 8.29 7.38 -1.64
CA THR A 20 8.45 6.58 -0.43
C THR A 20 9.96 6.42 -0.25
N PRO A 21 10.52 6.82 0.90
CA PRO A 21 11.92 6.56 1.18
C PRO A 21 12.17 5.04 1.08
N GLY A 22 13.45 4.66 0.94
CA GLY A 22 13.88 3.26 0.97
C GLY A 22 13.26 2.48 2.14
N PRO A 23 13.34 1.13 2.14
CA PRO A 23 12.61 0.26 3.06
C PRO A 23 12.63 0.82 4.48
N GLU A 24 11.45 1.20 4.98
CA GLU A 24 11.37 1.93 6.24
C GLU A 24 12.09 1.17 7.35
N PRO A 25 12.84 1.88 8.20
CA PRO A 25 13.68 1.24 9.21
C PRO A 25 12.84 0.30 10.08
N LEU A 26 13.39 -0.88 10.33
CA LEU A 26 12.78 -1.87 11.21
C LEU A 26 12.72 -1.34 12.65
N PRO A 27 11.80 -1.88 13.49
CA PRO A 27 11.82 -1.60 14.92
C PRO A 27 13.21 -1.91 15.51
N PRO A 28 13.63 -1.24 16.60
CA PRO A 28 14.86 -1.57 17.30
C PRO A 28 14.93 -3.05 17.68
N SER A 29 16.13 -3.59 17.83
CA SER A 29 16.35 -5.02 18.11
C SER A 29 15.57 -5.55 19.33
N SER A 30 15.44 -4.76 20.40
CA SER A 30 14.68 -5.17 21.58
C SER A 30 13.17 -5.29 21.30
N CYS A 31 12.62 -4.36 20.53
CA CYS A 31 11.25 -4.45 20.01
C CYS A 31 11.06 -5.66 19.10
N ARG A 32 12.03 -5.94 18.22
CA ARG A 32 12.00 -7.12 17.33
C ARG A 32 11.93 -8.41 18.15
N ARG A 33 12.78 -8.56 19.16
CA ARG A 33 12.74 -9.72 20.08
C ARG A 33 11.37 -9.94 20.70
N ILE A 34 10.68 -8.87 21.11
CA ILE A 34 9.31 -8.98 21.65
C ILE A 34 8.34 -9.47 20.57
N ILE A 35 8.44 -9.00 19.33
CA ILE A 35 7.58 -9.47 18.24
C ILE A 35 7.82 -10.97 18.02
N GLU A 36 9.08 -11.40 17.99
CA GLU A 36 9.50 -12.80 17.80
C GLU A 36 8.96 -13.73 18.90
N GLU A 37 9.03 -13.31 20.17
CA GLU A 37 8.42 -14.02 21.30
C GLU A 37 6.91 -14.27 21.10
N PHE A 38 6.20 -13.34 20.44
CA PHE A 38 4.77 -13.47 20.17
C PHE A 38 4.47 -14.24 18.87
N VAL A 39 5.39 -14.30 17.90
CA VAL A 39 5.21 -15.06 16.65
C VAL A 39 4.96 -16.55 16.92
N VAL A 40 5.63 -17.10 17.94
CA VAL A 40 5.51 -18.52 18.35
C VAL A 40 4.08 -18.90 18.73
N LEU A 41 3.23 -17.92 19.08
CA LEU A 41 1.83 -18.14 19.44
C LEU A 41 0.90 -18.29 18.24
N VAL A 42 1.35 -17.89 17.04
CA VAL A 42 0.56 -17.93 15.81
C VAL A 42 0.90 -19.22 15.07
N PRO A 43 -0.03 -20.20 14.97
CA PRO A 43 0.30 -21.54 14.48
C PRO A 43 0.57 -21.56 12.97
N GLU A 44 -0.22 -20.85 12.18
CA GLU A 44 -0.21 -20.93 10.72
C GLU A 44 0.82 -19.98 10.10
N PRO A 45 1.69 -20.45 9.17
CA PRO A 45 2.72 -19.61 8.54
C PRO A 45 2.18 -18.34 7.87
N VAL A 46 1.05 -18.45 7.15
CA VAL A 46 0.40 -17.29 6.51
C VAL A 46 -0.09 -16.29 7.55
N GLN A 47 -0.57 -16.77 8.71
CA GLN A 47 -0.99 -15.90 9.81
C GLN A 47 0.21 -15.26 10.51
N LYS A 48 1.35 -15.97 10.64
CA LYS A 48 2.61 -15.39 11.15
C LYS A 48 3.04 -14.20 10.29
N LEU A 49 3.03 -14.33 8.97
CA LEU A 49 3.34 -13.23 8.06
C LEU A 49 2.38 -12.05 8.21
N ARG A 50 1.07 -12.33 8.30
CA ARG A 50 0.05 -11.28 8.53
C ARG A 50 0.26 -10.58 9.89
N PHE A 51 0.57 -11.34 10.93
CA PHE A 51 0.89 -10.83 12.26
C PHE A 51 2.09 -9.89 12.21
N LEU A 52 3.21 -10.37 11.66
CA LEU A 52 4.45 -9.59 11.54
C LEU A 52 4.22 -8.27 10.79
N ASN A 53 3.55 -8.33 9.63
CA ASN A 53 3.31 -7.15 8.82
C ASN A 53 2.44 -6.12 9.58
N ARG A 54 1.33 -6.56 10.18
CA ARG A 54 0.40 -5.66 10.89
C ARG A 54 1.01 -5.04 12.16
N VAL A 55 1.80 -5.80 12.91
CA VAL A 55 2.46 -5.26 14.11
C VAL A 55 3.50 -4.22 13.72
N VAL A 56 4.32 -4.49 12.70
CA VAL A 56 5.32 -3.53 12.20
C VAL A 56 4.66 -2.28 11.62
N GLU A 57 3.59 -2.43 10.83
CA GLU A 57 2.83 -1.31 10.27
C GLU A 57 2.19 -0.43 11.35
N ARG A 58 1.54 -1.03 12.35
CA ARG A 58 0.97 -0.27 13.49
C ARG A 58 2.05 0.39 14.34
N TYR A 59 3.20 -0.25 14.52
CA TYR A 59 4.33 0.35 15.20
C TYR A 59 4.86 1.58 14.45
N ARG A 60 4.95 1.49 13.11
CA ARG A 60 5.33 2.63 12.26
C ARG A 60 4.34 3.78 12.38
N GLY A 61 3.04 3.50 12.38
CA GLY A 61 1.97 4.48 12.60
C GLY A 61 1.89 5.06 14.02
N THR A 62 2.67 4.55 14.98
CA THR A 62 2.67 5.07 16.35
C THR A 62 3.29 6.48 16.40
N PRO A 63 2.68 7.45 17.12
CA PRO A 63 3.22 8.80 17.27
C PRO A 63 4.66 8.82 17.79
N SER A 64 5.47 9.76 17.29
CA SER A 64 6.90 9.87 17.62
C SER A 64 7.18 10.01 19.12
N ILE A 65 6.26 10.57 19.90
CA ILE A 65 6.39 10.71 21.35
C ILE A 65 6.58 9.36 22.07
N TYR A 66 5.95 8.30 21.56
CA TYR A 66 6.11 6.95 22.10
C TYR A 66 7.40 6.26 21.62
N LYS A 67 8.07 6.84 20.62
CA LYS A 67 9.36 6.39 20.09
C LYS A 67 10.55 7.07 20.76
N LEU A 68 10.32 7.99 21.71
CA LEU A 68 11.41 8.74 22.37
C LEU A 68 12.26 7.89 23.32
N SER A 69 11.72 6.80 23.87
CA SER A 69 12.49 5.92 24.77
C SER A 69 12.25 4.45 24.45
N LEU A 70 13.32 3.65 24.56
CA LEU A 70 13.27 2.22 24.32
C LEU A 70 12.23 1.50 25.20
N PRO A 71 12.11 1.77 26.51
CA PRO A 71 11.11 1.10 27.36
C PRO A 71 9.66 1.39 26.97
N PHE A 72 9.37 2.61 26.49
CA PHE A 72 8.04 2.95 25.95
C PHE A 72 7.78 2.25 24.62
N GLN A 73 8.77 2.20 23.73
CA GLN A 73 8.65 1.47 22.46
C GLN A 73 8.33 -0.01 22.71
N GLU A 74 9.07 -0.67 23.61
CA GLU A 74 8.84 -2.07 23.98
C GLU A 74 7.43 -2.30 24.56
N THR A 75 6.95 -1.38 25.40
CA THR A 75 5.60 -1.42 25.96
C THR A 75 4.54 -1.31 24.88
N VAL A 76 4.70 -0.39 23.93
CA VAL A 76 3.78 -0.22 22.80
C VAL A 76 3.80 -1.45 21.91
N VAL A 77 4.98 -1.93 21.51
CA VAL A 77 5.12 -3.12 20.64
C VAL A 77 4.50 -4.34 21.30
N ARG A 78 4.74 -4.57 22.59
CA ARG A 78 4.12 -5.68 23.33
C ARG A 78 2.60 -5.61 23.32
N LYS A 79 2.02 -4.41 23.49
CA LYS A 79 0.58 -4.22 23.41
C LYS A 79 0.05 -4.48 22.00
N LEU A 80 0.70 -3.94 20.97
CA LEU A 80 0.33 -4.16 19.58
C LEU A 80 0.39 -5.64 19.21
N ALA A 81 1.46 -6.33 19.61
CA ALA A 81 1.64 -7.76 19.40
C ALA A 81 0.56 -8.56 20.13
N MET A 82 0.29 -8.28 21.41
CA MET A 82 -0.77 -8.94 22.17
C MET A 82 -2.16 -8.76 21.54
N ASP A 83 -2.50 -7.54 21.13
CA ASP A 83 -3.80 -7.24 20.51
C ASP A 83 -3.94 -7.94 19.16
N GLU A 84 -2.86 -8.04 18.38
CA GLU A 84 -2.87 -8.71 17.08
C GLU A 84 -2.90 -10.24 17.20
N VAL A 85 -2.18 -10.83 18.17
CA VAL A 85 -2.28 -12.26 18.47
C VAL A 85 -3.68 -12.62 18.95
N GLU A 86 -4.29 -11.84 19.86
CA GLU A 86 -5.66 -12.08 20.33
C GLU A 86 -6.67 -12.00 19.18
N ARG A 87 -6.45 -11.11 18.21
CA ARG A 87 -7.30 -10.98 17.02
C ARG A 87 -7.20 -12.19 16.09
N LEU A 88 -6.00 -12.77 15.95
CA LEU A 88 -5.78 -13.95 15.10
C LEU A 88 -6.16 -15.25 15.80
N CYS A 89 -5.97 -15.32 17.12
CA CYS A 89 -6.20 -16.48 17.96
C CYS A 89 -6.95 -16.06 19.24
N PRO A 90 -8.30 -16.01 19.22
CA PRO A 90 -9.08 -15.63 20.38
C PRO A 90 -8.75 -16.47 21.62
N GLY A 91 -8.56 -15.82 22.77
CA GLY A 91 -8.14 -16.47 24.02
C GLY A 91 -6.63 -16.58 24.23
N ALA A 92 -5.81 -16.18 23.24
CA ALA A 92 -4.35 -16.22 23.34
C ALA A 92 -3.81 -15.37 24.50
N ARG A 93 -4.50 -14.31 24.94
CA ARG A 93 -4.13 -13.51 26.12
C ARG A 93 -3.91 -14.34 27.38
N LYS A 94 -4.73 -15.40 27.60
CA LYS A 94 -4.54 -16.30 28.75
C LYS A 94 -3.25 -17.10 28.61
N LYS A 95 -2.99 -17.62 27.40
CA LYS A 95 -1.77 -18.36 27.06
C LYS A 95 -0.52 -17.48 27.20
N VAL A 96 -0.57 -16.23 26.75
CA VAL A 96 0.55 -15.27 26.90
C VAL A 96 0.88 -15.03 28.37
N LYS A 97 -0.14 -14.83 29.22
CA LYS A 97 0.09 -14.66 30.67
C LYS A 97 0.76 -15.88 31.28
N GLU A 98 0.34 -17.08 30.87
CA GLU A 98 0.95 -18.32 31.32
C GLU A 98 2.41 -18.45 30.86
N LEU A 99 2.70 -18.12 29.59
CA LEU A 99 4.07 -18.12 29.07
C LEU A 99 4.96 -17.06 29.73
N ILE A 100 4.41 -15.90 30.11
CA ILE A 100 5.13 -14.91 30.92
C ILE A 100 5.44 -15.48 32.31
N ARG A 101 4.48 -16.18 32.93
CA ARG A 101 4.66 -16.83 34.23
C ARG A 101 5.74 -17.93 34.18
N GLN A 102 5.82 -18.64 33.06
CA GLN A 102 6.82 -19.68 32.80
C GLN A 102 8.20 -19.11 32.39
N GLY A 103 8.30 -17.79 32.15
CA GLY A 103 9.54 -17.15 31.69
C GLY A 103 9.86 -17.36 30.21
N THR A 104 8.96 -17.99 29.44
CA THR A 104 9.13 -18.20 28.00
C THR A 104 8.99 -16.89 27.22
N ILE A 105 8.08 -16.00 27.66
CA ILE A 105 7.95 -14.65 27.13
C ILE A 105 8.50 -13.69 28.19
N SER A 106 9.37 -12.77 27.79
CA SER A 106 9.95 -11.79 28.70
C SER A 106 8.86 -11.02 29.44
N ALA A 107 8.96 -10.85 30.75
CA ALA A 107 7.99 -10.06 31.50
C ALA A 107 8.12 -8.56 31.13
N PRO A 108 7.02 -7.80 31.07
CA PRO A 108 7.10 -6.35 30.87
C PRO A 108 7.82 -5.69 32.04
N HIS A 109 8.69 -4.71 31.76
CA HIS A 109 9.25 -3.86 32.81
C HIS A 109 8.13 -3.09 33.52
N SER A 110 8.08 -3.21 34.85
CA SER A 110 6.95 -2.75 35.67
C SER A 110 6.74 -1.24 35.68
N THR A 111 7.82 -0.46 35.66
CA THR A 111 7.80 1.01 35.73
C THR A 111 7.17 1.70 34.51
N PRO A 112 7.63 1.48 33.26
CA PRO A 112 7.05 2.12 32.08
C PRO A 112 5.62 1.65 31.79
N TRP A 113 5.29 0.41 32.14
CA TRP A 113 3.96 -0.15 31.94
C TRP A 113 2.89 0.59 32.76
N ASN A 114 3.18 0.89 34.02
CA ASN A 114 2.27 1.64 34.89
C ASN A 114 2.03 3.04 34.35
N ILE A 115 3.09 3.76 33.94
CA ILE A 115 2.97 5.10 33.34
C ILE A 115 2.12 5.06 32.07
N TYR A 116 2.36 4.07 31.19
CA TYR A 116 1.59 3.91 29.97
C TYR A 116 0.10 3.61 30.23
N LYS A 117 -0.22 2.84 31.28
CA LYS A 117 -1.59 2.56 31.70
C LYS A 117 -2.33 3.83 32.11
N TYR A 118 -1.66 4.74 32.82
CA TYR A 118 -2.24 6.01 33.29
C TYR A 118 -2.02 7.19 32.34
N ARG A 119 -1.51 6.97 31.11
CA ARG A 119 -1.15 8.06 30.19
C ARG A 119 -2.27 9.05 29.92
N HIS A 120 -3.50 8.57 29.76
CA HIS A 120 -4.65 9.45 29.51
C HIS A 120 -4.95 10.31 30.75
N SER A 121 -4.93 9.72 31.94
CA SER A 121 -5.08 10.45 33.20
C SER A 121 -3.98 11.49 33.40
N ILE A 122 -2.71 11.13 33.13
CA ILE A 122 -1.58 12.06 33.22
C ILE A 122 -1.72 13.21 32.23
N ILE A 123 -2.07 12.92 30.97
CA ILE A 123 -2.29 13.94 29.94
C ILE A 123 -3.44 14.87 30.35
N THR A 124 -4.56 14.32 30.82
CA THR A 124 -5.69 15.13 31.30
C THR A 124 -5.27 16.02 32.46
N ILE A 125 -4.53 15.51 33.45
CA ILE A 125 -4.04 16.30 34.58
C ILE A 125 -3.12 17.44 34.10
N VAL A 126 -2.19 17.16 33.18
CA VAL A 126 -1.26 18.17 32.63
C VAL A 126 -2.00 19.24 31.83
N VAL A 127 -2.94 18.85 30.97
CA VAL A 127 -3.76 19.79 30.19
C VAL A 127 -4.61 20.66 31.11
N THR A 128 -5.27 20.07 32.11
CA THR A 128 -6.05 20.81 33.10
C THR A 128 -5.17 21.77 33.89
N ALA A 129 -3.98 21.35 34.33
CA ALA A 129 -3.04 22.23 35.03
C ALA A 129 -2.55 23.40 34.15
N LEU A 130 -2.29 23.16 32.86
CA LEU A 130 -1.92 24.21 31.91
C LEU A 130 -3.07 25.22 31.70
N VAL A 131 -4.29 24.75 31.52
CA VAL A 131 -5.48 25.62 31.36
C VAL A 131 -5.71 26.46 32.63
N LEU A 132 -5.62 25.85 33.81
CA LEU A 132 -5.77 26.55 35.09
C LEU A 132 -4.62 27.54 35.35
N GLY A 133 -3.38 27.16 35.03
CA GLY A 133 -2.20 28.01 35.24
C GLY A 133 -2.15 29.22 34.30
N ILE A 134 -2.65 29.11 33.08
CA ILE A 134 -2.76 30.26 32.17
C ILE A 134 -3.88 31.21 32.64
N GLY A 135 -4.99 30.67 33.17
CA GLY A 135 -6.09 31.46 33.71
C GLY A 135 -5.68 32.39 34.86
N THR A 136 -4.79 31.94 35.74
CA THR A 136 -4.29 32.77 36.85
C THR A 136 -3.29 33.85 36.40
N GLY A 137 -2.52 33.59 35.33
CA GLY A 137 -1.62 34.58 34.72
C GLY A 137 -2.35 35.77 34.10
N VAL A 138 -3.50 35.54 33.44
CA VAL A 138 -4.29 36.60 32.80
C VAL A 138 -5.05 37.45 33.84
N ALA A 139 -5.45 36.87 34.97
CA ALA A 139 -6.07 37.62 36.07
C ALA A 139 -5.10 38.63 36.71
N SER A 140 -3.79 38.34 36.74
CA SER A 140 -2.78 39.28 37.25
C SER A 140 -2.44 40.44 36.30
N LEU A 141 -2.82 40.36 35.02
CA LEU A 141 -2.60 41.44 34.03
C LEU A 141 -3.79 42.40 33.89
N LYS A 142 -4.97 42.05 34.42
CA LYS A 142 -6.15 42.94 34.42
C LYS A 142 -6.14 44.01 35.52
N SER A 143 -5.21 43.97 36.49
CA SER A 143 -5.13 44.97 37.56
C SER A 143 -4.21 46.17 37.24
N VAL A 144 -3.59 46.22 36.05
CA VAL A 144 -2.62 47.30 35.69
C VAL A 144 -3.16 48.26 34.62
N VAL A 145 -4.32 48.00 34.02
CA VAL A 145 -4.92 48.90 33.03
C VAL A 145 -6.22 49.47 33.57
N HIS A 146 -6.13 50.63 34.22
CA HIS A 146 -7.27 51.51 34.45
C HIS A 146 -7.74 52.08 33.10
N PRO A 147 -9.00 51.84 32.67
CA PRO A 147 -9.62 52.63 31.62
C PRO A 147 -10.24 53.88 32.25
N THR A 148 -9.77 55.05 31.84
CA THR A 148 -10.51 56.31 32.03
C THR A 148 -11.83 56.23 31.27
N HIS A 149 -12.93 56.37 32.01
CA HIS A 149 -14.29 56.53 31.52
C HIS A 149 -14.41 57.72 30.54
N SER A 150 -15.07 57.50 29.40
CA SER A 150 -15.93 58.52 28.78
C SER A 150 -17.13 57.86 28.12
N MET A 151 -18.31 58.29 28.55
CA MET A 151 -19.63 57.97 28.00
C MET A 151 -19.73 58.35 26.52
N THR A 152 -20.26 57.45 25.70
CA THR A 152 -21.31 57.83 24.75
C THR A 152 -22.24 56.64 24.52
N GLN A 153 -23.52 56.93 24.66
CA GLN A 153 -24.66 56.03 24.51
C GLN A 153 -25.24 56.33 23.13
N GLU A 154 -25.30 55.34 22.23
CA GLU A 154 -26.11 55.44 21.02
C GLU A 154 -26.67 54.06 20.64
N SER A 155 -27.92 54.13 20.22
CA SER A 155 -28.94 53.11 19.99
C SER A 155 -28.80 52.38 18.66
N ALA A 156 -29.74 51.45 18.46
CA ALA A 156 -30.20 50.86 17.19
C ALA A 156 -29.26 49.77 16.64
N ASP A 157 -29.70 48.70 15.99
CA ASP A 157 -31.00 48.13 15.62
C ASP A 157 -30.63 46.71 15.14
N GLU A 158 -31.44 45.70 15.43
CA GLU A 158 -32.24 44.99 14.42
C GLU A 158 -31.44 44.22 13.34
N HIS A 159 -31.69 42.90 13.29
CA HIS A 159 -31.62 41.95 12.18
C HIS A 159 -30.93 40.62 12.56
N ALA A 160 -31.77 39.68 13.01
CA ALA A 160 -31.49 38.26 12.93
C ALA A 160 -31.99 37.77 11.55
N GLU A 161 -31.07 37.44 10.66
CA GLU A 161 -31.37 36.84 9.37
C GLU A 161 -31.41 35.31 9.49
N GLU A 162 -32.57 34.79 9.14
CA GLU A 162 -32.97 33.40 9.05
C GLU A 162 -32.39 32.79 7.76
N VAL A 163 -31.54 31.75 7.87
CA VAL A 163 -31.18 30.90 6.73
C VAL A 163 -31.16 29.44 7.17
N ASN A 164 -32.32 28.80 7.13
CA ASN A 164 -32.43 27.34 7.10
C ASN A 164 -32.45 26.89 5.62
N GLY A 165 -31.29 26.46 5.12
CA GLY A 165 -31.16 25.85 3.80
C GLY A 165 -31.66 24.41 3.81
N LEU A 166 -32.65 24.14 2.95
CA LEU A 166 -33.17 22.81 2.62
C LEU A 166 -32.04 21.86 2.21
N VAL A 167 -32.02 20.69 2.84
CA VAL A 167 -31.32 19.49 2.36
C VAL A 167 -32.31 18.72 1.50
N GLU A 168 -32.15 18.81 0.19
CA GLU A 168 -32.84 17.96 -0.78
C GLU A 168 -31.92 16.77 -1.09
N SER A 169 -32.12 15.67 -0.35
CA SER A 169 -31.51 14.37 -0.63
C SER A 169 -32.32 13.67 -1.71
N ARG A 170 -31.72 13.50 -2.88
CA ARG A 170 -32.28 12.76 -4.01
C ARG A 170 -31.52 11.45 -4.13
N ASP A 171 -32.13 10.40 -3.61
CA ASP A 171 -31.72 9.01 -3.83
C ASP A 171 -32.21 8.59 -5.22
N GLU A 172 -31.29 8.34 -6.15
CA GLU A 172 -31.59 7.67 -7.42
C GLU A 172 -31.21 6.19 -7.29
N GLU A 173 -32.26 5.42 -6.97
CA GLU A 173 -32.40 3.98 -7.08
C GLU A 173 -32.31 3.58 -8.57
N TYR A 174 -31.33 2.75 -8.92
CA TYR A 174 -31.20 2.16 -10.25
C TYR A 174 -31.55 0.68 -10.19
N ASP A 175 -32.66 0.34 -10.85
CA ASP A 175 -33.17 -1.01 -11.06
C ASP A 175 -32.28 -1.83 -12.03
N GLU A 176 -31.88 -3.01 -11.57
CA GLU A 176 -31.25 -4.07 -12.34
C GLU A 176 -32.29 -4.78 -13.23
N ALA A 177 -32.26 -4.51 -14.53
CA ALA A 177 -32.98 -5.30 -15.54
C ALA A 177 -32.06 -6.40 -16.10
N SER A 178 -32.21 -7.59 -15.54
CA SER A 178 -31.72 -8.86 -16.08
C SER A 178 -32.33 -9.14 -17.46
N ASN A 179 -31.49 -9.39 -18.47
CA ASN A 179 -31.93 -9.89 -19.78
C ASN A 179 -31.11 -11.13 -20.14
N GLU A 180 -31.72 -12.30 -19.96
CA GLU A 180 -31.19 -13.61 -20.38
C GLU A 180 -31.34 -13.77 -21.90
N GLY A 181 -30.22 -13.66 -22.61
CA GLY A 181 -30.10 -13.87 -24.06
C GLY A 181 -29.28 -15.11 -24.40
N ASN A 182 -29.99 -16.22 -24.54
CA ASN A 182 -29.58 -17.55 -25.02
C ASN A 182 -28.67 -17.54 -26.27
N SER A 183 -27.50 -18.19 -26.23
CA SER A 183 -26.82 -18.65 -27.45
C SER A 183 -26.10 -19.99 -27.24
N LYS A 184 -26.68 -21.03 -27.83
CA LYS A 184 -26.15 -22.38 -27.98
C LYS A 184 -25.02 -22.36 -29.02
N VAL A 185 -23.80 -22.73 -28.62
CA VAL A 185 -22.74 -23.13 -29.55
C VAL A 185 -22.46 -24.61 -29.39
N ALA A 186 -22.63 -25.35 -30.49
CA ALA A 186 -22.49 -26.78 -30.58
C ALA A 186 -21.03 -27.24 -30.39
N ARG A 187 -20.81 -28.18 -29.46
CA ARG A 187 -19.58 -28.98 -29.39
C ARG A 187 -19.62 -30.03 -30.49
N VAL A 188 -18.66 -29.99 -31.40
CA VAL A 188 -18.33 -31.11 -32.28
C VAL A 188 -17.24 -31.93 -31.60
N SER A 189 -17.60 -33.13 -31.15
CA SER A 189 -16.66 -34.16 -30.68
C SER A 189 -16.13 -34.95 -31.89
N PRO A 190 -14.81 -35.20 -32.01
CA PRO A 190 -14.29 -36.15 -32.98
C PRO A 190 -14.44 -37.59 -32.47
N GLN A 191 -14.93 -38.49 -33.31
CA GLN A 191 -14.91 -39.94 -33.06
C GLN A 191 -13.51 -40.53 -33.31
N PRO A 192 -13.14 -41.63 -32.60
CA PRO A 192 -11.86 -42.30 -32.75
C PRO A 192 -11.94 -43.37 -33.84
N GLY A 193 -10.90 -43.46 -34.68
CA GLY A 193 -10.77 -44.52 -35.66
C GLY A 193 -9.32 -44.94 -35.86
N GLY A 194 -9.06 -46.23 -35.67
CA GLY A 194 -8.04 -46.99 -36.43
C GLY A 194 -6.65 -47.13 -35.81
N GLN A 195 -6.30 -48.39 -35.53
CA GLN A 195 -5.06 -48.91 -34.96
C GLN A 195 -3.88 -49.00 -35.95
N ASP A 196 -2.68 -48.98 -35.35
CA ASP A 196 -1.42 -49.67 -35.68
C ASP A 196 -0.71 -49.48 -37.03
N ALA A 197 0.48 -48.87 -36.94
CA ALA A 197 1.71 -49.47 -37.45
C ALA A 197 2.90 -48.97 -36.61
N GLY A 198 3.58 -49.91 -35.95
CA GLY A 198 4.72 -49.65 -35.08
C GLY A 198 5.93 -49.09 -35.82
N TYR A 199 6.30 -47.87 -35.46
CA TYR A 199 7.65 -47.34 -35.65
C TYR A 199 8.09 -46.86 -34.27
N ALA A 200 8.94 -47.64 -33.60
CA ALA A 200 9.55 -47.20 -32.34
C ALA A 200 10.67 -46.20 -32.70
N PRO A 201 10.54 -44.90 -32.43
CA PRO A 201 11.68 -44.01 -32.58
C PRO A 201 12.65 -44.35 -31.44
N GLU A 202 13.87 -44.73 -31.82
CA GLU A 202 15.01 -44.77 -30.91
C GLU A 202 15.02 -43.47 -30.09
N ARG A 203 15.03 -43.60 -28.76
CA ARG A 203 15.21 -42.48 -27.83
C ARG A 203 16.60 -41.90 -28.03
N ARG A 204 16.78 -41.02 -29.02
CA ARG A 204 17.82 -40.00 -28.99
C ARG A 204 17.61 -39.21 -27.72
N GLY A 205 18.66 -39.11 -26.91
CA GLY A 205 18.64 -38.35 -25.66
C GLY A 205 18.04 -36.96 -25.91
N ASN A 206 17.04 -36.62 -25.11
CA ASN A 206 16.39 -35.30 -25.08
C ASN A 206 17.34 -34.23 -24.51
N SER A 207 18.53 -34.05 -25.08
CA SER A 207 19.25 -32.80 -24.88
C SER A 207 18.60 -31.79 -25.83
N PHE A 208 17.70 -30.98 -25.30
CA PHE A 208 17.27 -29.77 -25.99
C PHE A 208 18.53 -28.99 -26.42
N PRO A 209 18.58 -28.45 -27.65
CA PRO A 209 19.67 -27.56 -28.03
C PRO A 209 19.83 -26.45 -27.00
N GLU A 210 21.08 -26.10 -26.67
CA GLU A 210 21.43 -25.10 -25.64
C GLU A 210 20.71 -23.74 -25.83
N TYR A 211 20.33 -23.38 -27.06
CA TYR A 211 19.56 -22.16 -27.32
C TYR A 211 18.10 -22.21 -26.81
N ILE A 212 17.55 -23.40 -26.55
CA ILE A 212 16.21 -23.56 -25.95
C ILE A 212 16.23 -23.23 -24.46
N GLU A 213 17.39 -23.26 -23.80
CA GLU A 213 17.53 -22.80 -22.40
C GLU A 213 17.43 -21.26 -22.27
N LYS A 214 17.61 -20.52 -23.37
CA LYS A 214 17.35 -19.08 -23.47
C LYS A 214 16.41 -18.81 -24.66
N PRO A 215 15.11 -19.15 -24.55
CA PRO A 215 14.22 -19.23 -25.70
C PRO A 215 13.96 -17.87 -26.38
N ILE A 216 14.32 -16.75 -25.76
CA ILE A 216 14.08 -15.40 -26.25
C ILE A 216 15.36 -14.58 -26.04
N TRP A 217 15.85 -13.92 -27.09
CA TRP A 217 17.02 -13.04 -27.04
C TRP A 217 16.72 -11.68 -27.66
N LEU A 218 17.51 -10.68 -27.28
CA LEU A 218 17.46 -9.32 -27.83
C LEU A 218 18.03 -9.33 -29.26
N VAL A 219 17.26 -8.85 -30.22
CA VAL A 219 17.60 -8.80 -31.64
C VAL A 219 18.13 -7.42 -32.03
N GLU A 220 17.45 -6.36 -31.58
CA GLU A 220 17.83 -4.96 -31.84
C GLU A 220 17.59 -4.15 -30.56
N GLU A 221 18.53 -3.26 -30.26
CA GLU A 221 18.40 -2.24 -29.22
C GLU A 221 18.73 -0.88 -29.81
N SER A 222 17.81 0.07 -29.65
CA SER A 222 18.01 1.48 -29.99
C SER A 222 17.82 2.35 -28.75
N SER A 223 18.02 3.66 -28.90
CA SER A 223 17.78 4.63 -27.82
C SER A 223 16.32 4.67 -27.33
N ASP A 224 15.36 4.21 -28.13
CA ASP A 224 13.93 4.37 -27.88
C ASP A 224 13.12 3.08 -27.92
N ARG A 225 13.73 1.95 -28.34
CA ARG A 225 13.06 0.66 -28.41
C ARG A 225 14.02 -0.52 -28.29
N GLU A 226 13.45 -1.66 -27.95
CA GLU A 226 14.06 -2.98 -28.03
C GLU A 226 13.17 -3.92 -28.87
N LEU A 227 13.79 -4.83 -29.61
CA LEU A 227 13.13 -5.90 -30.36
C LEU A 227 13.69 -7.24 -29.92
N TYR A 228 12.82 -8.19 -29.60
CA TYR A 228 13.20 -9.54 -29.20
C TYR A 228 12.86 -10.57 -30.28
N SER A 229 13.49 -11.75 -30.21
CA SER A 229 13.39 -12.81 -31.21
C SER A 229 11.99 -13.40 -31.41
N ASN A 230 11.09 -13.21 -30.44
CA ASN A 230 9.68 -13.58 -30.55
C ASN A 230 8.80 -12.45 -31.15
N GLY A 231 9.39 -11.37 -31.63
CA GLY A 231 8.68 -10.23 -32.20
C GLY A 231 8.21 -9.19 -31.18
N LEU A 232 8.44 -9.40 -29.88
CA LEU A 232 8.11 -8.41 -28.84
C LEU A 232 8.90 -7.12 -29.08
N ARG A 233 8.18 -6.00 -29.09
CA ARG A 233 8.74 -4.66 -29.17
C ARG A 233 8.46 -3.92 -27.89
N ILE A 234 9.52 -3.42 -27.25
CA ILE A 234 9.41 -2.63 -26.01
C ILE A 234 9.83 -1.21 -26.33
N ILE A 235 8.96 -0.24 -26.06
CA ILE A 235 9.25 1.19 -26.19
C ILE A 235 9.96 1.64 -24.91
N THR A 236 11.22 2.04 -25.01
CA THR A 236 12.11 2.33 -23.86
C THR A 236 12.29 3.81 -23.58
N ARG A 237 11.92 4.71 -24.49
CA ARG A 237 12.05 6.18 -24.32
C ARG A 237 11.33 6.76 -23.09
N PHE A 238 10.43 6.00 -22.46
CA PHE A 238 9.70 6.40 -21.26
C PHE A 238 10.31 5.84 -19.98
N ALA A 239 11.36 5.01 -20.08
CA ALA A 239 11.98 4.37 -18.93
C ALA A 239 12.64 5.43 -18.05
N ALA A 240 12.17 5.53 -16.81
CA ALA A 240 12.72 6.42 -15.81
C ALA A 240 13.51 5.62 -14.75
N GLU A 241 14.50 6.29 -14.17
CA GLU A 241 15.16 5.83 -12.94
C GLU A 241 14.29 6.09 -11.71
N ASN A 242 14.47 5.25 -10.69
CA ASN A 242 13.87 5.44 -9.38
C ASN A 242 14.81 4.95 -8.26
N GLN A 243 14.31 4.87 -7.03
CA GLN A 243 15.08 4.27 -5.96
C GLN A 243 15.43 2.80 -6.28
N PRO A 244 16.59 2.30 -5.80
CA PRO A 244 16.98 0.90 -5.99
C PRO A 244 15.92 -0.07 -5.48
N ARG A 245 15.73 -1.19 -6.19
CA ARG A 245 14.86 -2.27 -5.71
C ARG A 245 15.47 -2.92 -4.48
N ILE A 246 14.84 -2.76 -3.32
CA ILE A 246 15.27 -3.38 -2.07
C ILE A 246 14.04 -3.80 -1.25
N TYR A 247 14.03 -5.04 -0.75
CA TYR A 247 13.00 -5.55 0.15
C TYR A 247 13.59 -6.57 1.14
N TYR A 248 12.87 -6.80 2.25
CA TYR A 248 13.22 -7.83 3.23
C TYR A 248 12.64 -9.18 2.83
N ARG A 249 13.48 -10.23 2.86
CA ARG A 249 13.02 -11.62 2.76
C ARG A 249 12.66 -12.15 4.13
N PHE A 250 11.46 -12.72 4.27
CA PHE A 250 11.03 -13.37 5.51
C PHE A 250 11.37 -14.86 5.42
N PRO A 251 12.31 -15.38 6.23
CA PRO A 251 12.63 -16.81 6.22
C PRO A 251 11.43 -17.62 6.74
N ARG A 252 11.01 -18.66 6.02
CA ARG A 252 9.83 -19.47 6.41
C ARG A 252 10.04 -20.25 7.70
N ASP A 253 11.23 -20.83 7.84
CA ASP A 253 11.55 -21.74 8.95
C ASP A 253 12.18 -21.03 10.14
N ALA A 254 12.09 -19.69 10.18
CA ALA A 254 12.64 -18.91 11.27
C ALA A 254 11.53 -18.19 12.02
N ASP A 255 11.47 -18.42 13.34
CA ASP A 255 10.62 -17.66 14.26
C ASP A 255 11.26 -16.30 14.59
N ARG A 256 11.75 -15.59 13.56
CA ARG A 256 12.41 -14.29 13.69
C ARG A 256 11.95 -13.27 12.65
N LEU A 257 12.09 -11.99 12.97
CA LEU A 257 11.95 -10.92 11.97
C LEU A 257 13.16 -10.90 11.03
N PRO A 258 12.99 -10.38 9.80
CA PRO A 258 14.11 -10.15 8.92
C PRO A 258 15.09 -9.14 9.53
N THR A 259 16.34 -9.27 9.11
CA THR A 259 17.46 -8.41 9.47
C THR A 259 18.06 -7.80 8.20
N GLU A 260 19.05 -6.93 8.34
CA GLU A 260 19.80 -6.37 7.20
C GLU A 260 20.42 -7.47 6.32
N ALA A 261 20.80 -8.61 6.90
CA ALA A 261 21.32 -9.75 6.15
C ALA A 261 20.27 -10.43 5.24
N ASP A 262 18.98 -10.19 5.50
CA ASP A 262 17.88 -10.75 4.73
C ASP A 262 17.40 -9.80 3.62
N LEU A 263 18.02 -8.62 3.46
CA LEU A 263 17.76 -7.71 2.35
C LEU A 263 18.08 -8.37 1.01
N SER A 264 17.26 -8.06 0.01
CA SER A 264 17.44 -8.53 -1.36
C SER A 264 16.99 -7.47 -2.35
N SER A 265 17.67 -7.45 -3.50
CA SER A 265 17.31 -6.68 -4.69
C SER A 265 16.93 -7.58 -5.88
N LYS A 266 16.96 -8.92 -5.71
CA LYS A 266 16.66 -9.85 -6.80
C LYS A 266 15.19 -9.81 -7.18
N ILE A 267 14.89 -9.94 -8.47
CA ILE A 267 13.53 -10.14 -8.96
C ILE A 267 13.12 -11.59 -8.64
N VAL A 268 11.96 -11.76 -7.98
CA VAL A 268 11.49 -13.07 -7.50
C VAL A 268 10.14 -13.47 -8.09
N GLY A 269 9.49 -12.58 -8.85
CA GLY A 269 8.19 -12.85 -9.45
C GLY A 269 7.73 -11.71 -10.34
N ILE A 270 6.63 -11.97 -11.06
CA ILE A 270 5.96 -11.02 -11.94
C ILE A 270 4.56 -10.79 -11.38
N LEU A 271 4.16 -9.52 -11.23
CA LEU A 271 2.85 -9.13 -10.75
C LEU A 271 2.09 -8.43 -11.88
N TYR A 272 0.91 -8.95 -12.20
CA TYR A 272 0.02 -8.38 -13.21
C TYR A 272 -1.06 -7.54 -12.54
N HIS A 273 -1.33 -6.37 -13.10
CA HIS A 273 -2.44 -5.51 -12.73
C HIS A 273 -3.23 -5.16 -14.00
N ALA A 274 -4.56 -5.14 -13.87
CA ALA A 274 -5.43 -4.48 -14.84
C ALA A 274 -5.85 -3.13 -14.27
N SER A 275 -5.92 -2.09 -15.09
CA SER A 275 -6.54 -0.84 -14.66
C SER A 275 -8.05 -1.04 -14.57
N GLU A 276 -8.61 -0.91 -13.37
CA GLU A 276 -10.06 -1.05 -13.10
C GLU A 276 -10.89 0.19 -13.49
N SER A 277 -10.30 1.17 -14.19
CA SER A 277 -11.03 2.35 -14.68
C SER A 277 -12.07 1.97 -15.74
N ASP A 278 -13.18 2.73 -15.84
CA ASP A 278 -14.18 2.58 -16.91
C ASP A 278 -13.51 2.46 -18.28
N MET A 279 -13.52 1.24 -18.82
CA MET A 279 -12.90 0.92 -20.10
C MET A 279 -13.95 1.08 -21.19
N LEU A 280 -13.71 2.01 -22.11
CA LEU A 280 -14.46 2.09 -23.35
C LEU A 280 -14.38 0.76 -24.13
N ASP A 281 -15.44 0.47 -24.88
CA ASP A 281 -15.50 -0.68 -25.75
C ASP A 281 -14.35 -0.66 -26.77
N PHE A 282 -13.80 -1.84 -27.06
CA PHE A 282 -12.72 -1.99 -28.02
C PHE A 282 -13.27 -2.07 -29.45
N ILE A 283 -13.93 -1.00 -29.89
CA ILE A 283 -14.53 -0.86 -31.21
C ILE A 283 -13.85 0.27 -32.01
N PRO A 284 -13.86 0.20 -33.36
CA PRO A 284 -13.16 1.18 -34.20
C PRO A 284 -13.56 2.64 -33.95
N GLU A 285 -14.82 2.87 -33.59
CA GLU A 285 -15.41 4.19 -33.32
C GLU A 285 -14.73 4.85 -32.11
N GLU A 286 -14.30 4.06 -31.13
CA GLU A 286 -13.65 4.54 -29.91
C GLU A 286 -12.12 4.67 -30.04
N ASN A 287 -11.54 4.39 -31.22
CA ASN A 287 -10.09 4.39 -31.40
C ASN A 287 -9.39 5.68 -30.93
N GLN A 288 -9.99 6.83 -31.21
CA GLN A 288 -9.41 8.12 -30.79
C GLN A 288 -9.43 8.26 -29.27
N SER A 289 -10.54 7.89 -28.64
CA SER A 289 -10.71 7.87 -27.19
C SER A 289 -9.73 6.90 -26.55
N LEU A 290 -9.67 5.65 -27.01
CA LEU A 290 -8.77 4.61 -26.52
C LEU A 290 -7.29 5.04 -26.57
N LYS A 291 -6.85 5.66 -27.67
CA LYS A 291 -5.49 6.23 -27.79
C LYS A 291 -5.26 7.36 -26.80
N LYS A 292 -6.23 8.27 -26.65
CA LYS A 292 -6.16 9.39 -25.71
C LYS A 292 -6.04 8.90 -24.26
N TYR A 293 -6.88 7.97 -23.84
CA TYR A 293 -6.84 7.38 -22.50
C TYR A 293 -5.55 6.61 -22.26
N SER A 294 -5.10 5.80 -23.21
CA SER A 294 -3.82 5.07 -23.10
C SER A 294 -2.64 6.03 -22.91
N LYS A 295 -2.59 7.14 -23.66
CA LYS A 295 -1.56 8.17 -23.50
C LYS A 295 -1.65 8.89 -22.15
N ALA A 296 -2.84 9.21 -21.69
CA ALA A 296 -3.06 9.85 -20.39
C ALA A 296 -2.62 8.93 -19.24
N LEU A 297 -3.00 7.65 -19.31
CA LEU A 297 -2.60 6.63 -18.34
C LEU A 297 -1.08 6.42 -18.34
N LEU A 298 -0.45 6.26 -19.51
CA LEU A 298 1.01 6.18 -19.61
C LEU A 298 1.69 7.39 -18.98
N THR A 299 1.17 8.59 -19.23
CA THR A 299 1.70 9.84 -18.62
C THR A 299 1.60 9.79 -17.10
N TYR A 300 0.45 9.35 -16.57
CA TYR A 300 0.23 9.20 -15.13
C TYR A 300 1.16 8.16 -14.51
N ILE A 301 1.30 7.00 -15.17
CA ILE A 301 2.19 5.90 -14.77
C ILE A 301 3.64 6.39 -14.69
N CYS A 302 4.16 7.03 -15.75
CA CYS A 302 5.53 7.54 -15.77
C CYS A 302 5.75 8.62 -14.70
N ARG A 303 4.81 9.57 -14.57
CA ARG A 303 4.91 10.65 -13.59
C ARG A 303 5.00 10.15 -12.14
N ASN A 304 4.27 9.08 -11.83
CA ASN A 304 4.23 8.51 -10.48
C ASN A 304 5.14 7.29 -10.32
N LYS A 305 5.92 6.93 -11.36
CA LYS A 305 6.83 5.77 -11.39
C LYS A 305 6.14 4.46 -10.99
N LEU A 306 4.91 4.31 -11.50
CA LEU A 306 4.11 3.11 -11.31
C LEU A 306 4.54 2.08 -12.37
N TYR A 307 4.54 0.80 -12.00
CA TYR A 307 4.82 -0.35 -12.87
C TYR A 307 6.19 -0.32 -13.61
N HIS A 308 6.72 -1.49 -13.94
CA HIS A 308 7.91 -1.59 -14.82
C HIS A 308 7.53 -1.54 -16.28
N TYR A 309 6.41 -2.19 -16.60
CA TYR A 309 5.87 -2.29 -17.94
C TYR A 309 4.41 -1.88 -17.95
N PHE A 310 4.02 -1.15 -18.99
CA PHE A 310 2.63 -0.87 -19.32
C PHE A 310 2.33 -1.46 -20.69
N ILE A 311 1.21 -2.17 -20.80
CA ILE A 311 0.72 -2.71 -22.06
C ILE A 311 -0.59 -1.99 -22.36
N ASP A 312 -0.64 -1.25 -23.47
CA ASP A 312 -1.86 -0.55 -23.86
C ASP A 312 -2.88 -1.49 -24.51
N ARG A 313 -4.08 -0.97 -24.79
CA ARG A 313 -5.18 -1.73 -25.41
C ARG A 313 -4.87 -2.21 -26.82
N PHE A 314 -3.84 -1.67 -27.47
CA PHE A 314 -3.39 -2.07 -28.80
C PHE A 314 -2.18 -3.03 -28.74
N GLY A 315 -1.80 -3.49 -27.55
CA GLY A 315 -0.70 -4.43 -27.34
C GLY A 315 0.69 -3.80 -27.42
N GLN A 316 0.80 -2.46 -27.42
CA GLN A 316 2.10 -1.79 -27.35
C GLN A 316 2.64 -1.91 -25.93
N VAL A 317 3.91 -2.31 -25.82
CA VAL A 317 4.60 -2.48 -24.54
C VAL A 317 5.54 -1.32 -24.30
N PHE A 318 5.39 -0.67 -23.15
CA PHE A 318 6.20 0.47 -22.73
C PHE A 318 6.98 0.09 -21.47
N ARG A 319 8.30 0.26 -21.48
CA ARG A 319 9.09 0.25 -20.24
C ARG A 319 8.96 1.64 -19.60
N THR A 320 8.46 1.69 -18.37
CA THR A 320 8.18 2.94 -17.64
C THR A 320 9.14 3.17 -16.48
N VAL A 321 9.58 2.11 -15.81
CA VAL A 321 10.61 2.15 -14.77
C VAL A 321 11.59 1.01 -15.01
N ARG A 322 12.90 1.31 -14.98
CA ARG A 322 13.95 0.30 -15.13
C ARG A 322 13.81 -0.82 -14.09
N GLU A 323 14.21 -2.04 -14.47
CA GLU A 323 14.00 -3.25 -13.69
C GLU A 323 14.92 -3.35 -12.47
N ASP A 324 16.07 -2.67 -12.51
CA ASP A 324 17.00 -2.50 -11.40
C ASP A 324 16.49 -1.53 -10.32
N CYS A 325 15.49 -0.71 -10.67
CA CYS A 325 14.81 0.22 -9.79
C CYS A 325 13.51 -0.37 -9.23
N ALA A 326 12.98 0.24 -8.17
CA ALA A 326 11.66 -0.07 -7.65
C ALA A 326 10.57 0.72 -8.40
N ALA A 327 9.52 0.05 -8.85
CA ALA A 327 8.28 0.70 -9.28
C ALA A 327 7.20 0.61 -8.19
N PHE A 328 6.36 1.62 -8.06
CA PHE A 328 5.39 1.72 -6.96
C PHE A 328 4.04 1.09 -7.32
N HIS A 329 3.98 -0.25 -7.42
CA HIS A 329 2.76 -0.94 -7.89
C HIS A 329 2.18 -1.99 -6.93
N ALA A 330 3.02 -2.65 -6.12
CA ALA A 330 2.58 -3.82 -5.35
C ALA A 330 1.88 -3.48 -4.01
N GLY A 331 1.84 -2.21 -3.61
CA GLY A 331 1.30 -1.79 -2.30
C GLY A 331 1.95 -2.50 -1.11
N ASN A 332 1.20 -2.63 0.00
CA ASN A 332 1.61 -3.39 1.18
C ASN A 332 1.33 -4.88 0.95
N SER A 333 2.22 -5.57 0.24
CA SER A 333 2.08 -6.98 -0.11
C SER A 333 3.18 -7.86 0.48
N VAL A 334 2.88 -9.16 0.58
CA VAL A 334 3.82 -10.22 0.92
C VAL A 334 3.69 -11.28 -0.16
N TRP A 335 4.81 -11.75 -0.70
CA TRP A 335 4.88 -12.82 -1.69
C TRP A 335 5.54 -14.04 -1.07
N ALA A 336 5.00 -15.22 -1.36
CA ALA A 336 5.50 -16.50 -0.91
C ALA A 336 5.53 -17.45 -2.12
N ASP A 337 6.71 -18.00 -2.41
CA ASP A 337 7.00 -19.01 -3.44
C ASP A 337 6.50 -20.44 -3.16
#